data_AF-A0A132NL90-F1
#
_entry.id   AF-A0A132NL90-F1
#
_cell.length_a   1.000
_cell.length_b   1.000
_cell.length_c   1.000
_cell.angle_alpha   90.00
_cell.angle_beta   90.00
_cell.angle_gamma   90.00
#
_symmetry.space_group_name_H-M   'P 1'
#
loop_
_entity.id
_entity.type
_entity.pdbx_description
1 polymer ?
#
loop_
_entity_poly.entity_id
_entity_poly.type
_entity_poly.pdbx_seq_one_letter_code
_entity_poly.pdbx_strand_id
1 'polypeptide(L)'
;MPDLRLVAVSEDGTHLVLRAEDGKKYTLPIDERLRAAVRGDRARMSQIELESDSALRPRDIQARIRAGATAEEVALAAGIPVERVKRFEGPVLAERAYMAERAQKTPVRRQGESNGPLLGDLVTERLRRHGVDPETLRWDSWRRDNGCWEVLLEYELDGQ
;
A
#
# COMPACT_ATOMS: atom_id res chain seq x y z
N MET A 1 -15.39 -13.12 30.98
CA MET A 1 -14.17 -12.27 31.01
C MET A 1 -13.83 -12.05 32.47
N PRO A 2 -12.57 -12.22 32.88
CA PRO A 2 -12.19 -11.98 34.28
C PRO A 2 -12.34 -10.50 34.61
N ASP A 3 -12.89 -10.19 35.79
CA ASP A 3 -12.97 -8.82 36.29
C ASP A 3 -11.58 -8.34 36.73
N LEU A 4 -11.22 -7.13 36.29
CA LEU A 4 -9.95 -6.49 36.62
C LEU A 4 -10.18 -5.37 37.64
N ARG A 5 -9.38 -5.37 38.71
CA ARG A 5 -9.37 -4.30 39.71
C ARG A 5 -8.15 -3.41 39.53
N LEU A 6 -8.34 -2.10 39.53
CA LEU A 6 -7.26 -1.14 39.61
C LEU A 6 -6.60 -1.23 40.99
N VAL A 7 -5.28 -1.44 41.04
CA VAL A 7 -4.53 -1.57 42.30
C VAL A 7 -3.48 -0.48 42.49
N ALA A 8 -2.96 0.11 41.41
CA ALA A 8 -1.99 1.21 41.47
C ALA A 8 -1.93 1.98 40.15
N VAL A 9 -1.29 3.15 40.19
CA VAL A 9 -0.75 3.85 39.02
C VAL A 9 0.77 3.63 39.04
N SER A 10 1.39 3.46 37.87
CA SER A 10 2.86 3.34 37.76
C SER A 10 3.56 4.59 38.29
N GLU A 11 4.81 4.45 38.73
CA GLU A 11 5.58 5.56 39.32
C GLU A 11 5.75 6.75 38.38
N ASP A 12 5.84 6.51 37.08
CA ASP A 12 5.92 7.52 36.03
C ASP A 12 4.56 8.12 35.64
N GLY A 13 3.46 7.62 36.21
CA GLY A 13 2.11 8.10 35.95
C GLY A 13 1.57 7.77 34.56
N THR A 14 2.20 6.86 33.80
CA THR A 14 1.83 6.56 32.41
C THR A 14 0.94 5.32 32.27
N HIS A 15 0.84 4.47 33.29
CA HIS A 15 0.08 3.22 33.25
C HIS A 15 -0.78 3.00 34.51
N LEU A 16 -1.94 2.37 34.32
CA LEU A 16 -2.70 1.72 35.38
C LEU A 16 -2.18 0.30 35.58
N VAL A 17 -2.00 -0.10 36.85
CA VAL A 17 -1.72 -1.48 37.23
C VAL A 17 -3.03 -2.13 37.66
N LEU A 18 -3.46 -3.13 36.90
CA LEU A 18 -4.68 -3.89 37.13
C LEU A 18 -4.34 -5.28 37.66
N ARG A 19 -5.23 -5.86 38.47
CA ARG A 19 -5.10 -7.22 39.01
C ARG A 19 -6.38 -8.01 38.75
N ALA A 20 -6.24 -9.22 38.21
CA ALA A 20 -7.31 -10.20 38.07
C ALA A 20 -7.51 -11.01 39.38
N GLU A 21 -8.62 -11.72 39.48
CA GLU A 21 -8.95 -12.54 40.66
C GLU A 21 -7.91 -13.64 40.93
N ASP A 22 -7.30 -14.20 39.89
CA ASP A 22 -6.22 -15.20 39.96
C ASP A 22 -4.88 -14.62 40.47
N GLY A 23 -4.83 -13.32 40.73
CA GLY A 23 -3.63 -12.62 41.19
C GLY A 23 -2.73 -12.09 40.08
N LYS A 24 -3.01 -12.40 38.81
CA LYS A 24 -2.20 -11.92 37.68
C LYS A 24 -2.34 -10.42 37.51
N LYS A 25 -1.21 -9.76 37.29
CA LYS A 25 -1.13 -8.32 37.03
C LYS A 25 -1.15 -8.03 35.54
N TYR A 26 -1.84 -6.95 35.18
CA TYR A 26 -1.90 -6.39 33.84
C TYR A 26 -1.58 -4.90 33.92
N THR A 27 -1.01 -4.33 32.86
CA THR A 27 -0.81 -2.89 32.73
C THR A 27 -1.71 -2.37 31.62
N LEU A 28 -2.28 -1.19 31.82
CA LEU A 28 -3.08 -0.48 30.83
C LEU A 28 -2.51 0.94 30.68
N PRO A 29 -2.06 1.35 29.48
CA PRO A 29 -1.55 2.70 29.27
C PRO A 29 -2.64 3.75 29.52
N ILE A 30 -2.24 4.88 30.10
CA ILE A 30 -3.08 6.06 30.31
C ILE A 30 -2.98 6.93 29.06
N ASP A 31 -3.70 6.51 28.02
CA ASP A 31 -3.80 7.22 26.76
C ASP A 31 -5.07 8.09 26.69
N GLU A 32 -5.22 8.83 25.59
CA GLU A 32 -6.38 9.69 25.40
C GLU A 32 -7.69 8.90 25.29
N ARG A 33 -7.63 7.63 24.85
CA ARG A 33 -8.79 6.74 24.78
C ARG A 33 -9.29 6.40 26.18
N LEU A 34 -8.40 6.03 27.09
CA LEU A 34 -8.72 5.80 28.49
C LEU A 34 -9.25 7.07 29.16
N ARG A 35 -8.61 8.23 28.91
CA ARG A 35 -9.08 9.52 29.45
C ARG A 35 -10.48 9.89 28.94
N ALA A 36 -10.76 9.70 27.66
CA ALA A 36 -12.08 9.92 27.08
C ALA A 36 -13.14 8.97 27.65
N ALA A 37 -12.79 7.69 27.82
CA ALA A 37 -13.66 6.68 28.41
C ALA A 37 -14.03 7.00 29.86
N VAL A 38 -13.04 7.40 30.68
CA VAL A 38 -13.26 7.80 32.08
C VAL A 38 -14.13 9.07 32.18
N ARG A 39 -13.95 10.04 31.28
CA ARG A 39 -14.79 11.27 31.23
C ARG A 39 -16.19 11.03 30.65
N GLY A 40 -16.49 9.85 30.12
CA GLY A 40 -17.75 9.56 29.44
C GLY A 40 -17.92 10.28 28.11
N ASP A 41 -16.83 10.78 27.51
CA ASP A 41 -16.85 11.53 26.26
C ASP A 41 -17.00 10.59 25.06
N ARG A 42 -18.25 10.19 24.79
CA ARG A 42 -18.58 9.25 23.70
C ARG A 42 -18.21 9.80 22.32
N ALA A 43 -18.28 11.12 22.12
CA ALA A 43 -17.91 11.74 20.85
C ALA A 43 -16.38 11.73 20.65
N ARG A 44 -15.60 11.99 21.70
CA ARG A 44 -14.14 11.85 21.62
C ARG A 44 -13.71 10.40 21.50
N MET A 45 -14.40 9.45 22.14
CA MET A 45 -14.13 8.03 21.95
C MET A 45 -14.38 7.58 20.49
N SER A 46 -15.49 8.00 19.86
CA SER A 46 -15.75 7.66 18.46
C SER A 46 -14.77 8.34 17.51
N GLN A 47 -14.35 9.57 17.79
CA GLN A 47 -13.27 10.23 17.05
C GLN A 47 -11.93 9.50 17.20
N ILE A 48 -11.56 9.07 18.41
CA ILE A 48 -10.33 8.31 18.64
C ILE A 48 -10.40 6.94 17.95
N GLU A 49 -11.58 6.31 17.88
CA GLU A 49 -11.78 5.09 17.09
C GLU A 49 -11.55 5.36 15.58
N LEU A 50 -12.02 6.49 15.07
CA LEU A 50 -11.76 6.96 13.70
C LEU A 50 -10.30 7.42 13.48
N GLU A 51 -9.58 7.85 14.52
CA GLU A 51 -8.15 8.22 14.49
C GLU A 51 -7.24 6.98 14.62
N SER A 52 -7.67 5.95 15.36
CA SER A 52 -7.05 4.61 15.32
C SER A 52 -7.35 3.85 14.02
N ASP A 53 -8.33 4.34 13.25
CA ASP A 53 -8.54 4.11 11.81
C ASP A 53 -7.46 4.83 10.94
N SER A 54 -6.37 5.32 11.56
CA SER A 54 -5.09 5.69 10.92
C SER A 54 -4.37 4.51 10.24
N ALA A 55 -4.97 3.31 10.24
CA ALA A 55 -4.65 2.29 9.25
C ALA A 55 -5.03 2.83 7.86
N LEU A 56 -4.02 3.06 7.01
CA LEU A 56 -4.17 3.52 5.62
C LEU A 56 -5.45 2.93 4.97
N ARG A 57 -6.37 3.78 4.51
CA ARG A 57 -7.66 3.30 3.97
C ARG A 57 -7.41 2.49 2.70
N PRO A 58 -8.27 1.49 2.37
CA PRO A 58 -8.12 0.72 1.13
C PRO A 58 -7.96 1.59 -0.12
N ARG A 59 -8.70 2.72 -0.21
CA ARG A 59 -8.59 3.67 -1.32
C ARG A 59 -7.18 4.29 -1.42
N ASP A 60 -6.58 4.63 -0.29
CA ASP A 60 -5.26 5.27 -0.24
C ASP A 60 -4.15 4.25 -0.51
N ILE A 61 -4.31 3.02 -0.02
CA ILE A 61 -3.46 1.87 -0.39
C ILE A 61 -3.44 1.71 -1.92
N GLN A 62 -4.64 1.62 -2.50
CA GLN A 62 -4.81 1.43 -3.93
C GLN A 62 -4.26 2.62 -4.73
N ALA A 63 -4.45 3.85 -4.26
CA ALA A 63 -3.91 5.04 -4.91
C ALA A 63 -2.37 5.02 -4.95
N ARG A 64 -1.71 4.68 -3.84
CA ARG A 64 -0.25 4.58 -3.79
C ARG A 64 0.29 3.46 -4.68
N ILE A 65 -0.34 2.28 -4.66
CA ILE A 65 0.05 1.17 -5.53
C ILE A 65 -0.15 1.52 -7.00
N ARG A 66 -1.23 2.23 -7.33
CA ARG A 66 -1.50 2.71 -8.69
C ARG A 66 -0.45 3.72 -9.15
N ALA A 67 0.10 4.51 -8.23
CA ALA A 67 1.18 5.46 -8.48
C ALA A 67 2.58 4.81 -8.54
N GLY A 68 2.67 3.48 -8.42
CA GLY A 68 3.92 2.71 -8.59
C GLY A 68 4.51 2.16 -7.31
N ALA A 69 3.98 2.50 -6.14
CA ALA A 69 4.49 1.93 -4.89
C ALA A 69 4.22 0.43 -4.78
N THR A 70 5.18 -0.29 -4.21
CA THR A 70 5.04 -1.70 -3.81
C THR A 70 4.21 -1.82 -2.53
N ALA A 71 3.67 -3.01 -2.26
CA ALA A 71 2.94 -3.24 -1.02
C ALA A 71 3.83 -3.06 0.22
N GLU A 72 5.09 -3.47 0.11
CA GLU A 72 6.13 -3.34 1.12
C GLU A 72 6.41 -1.85 1.44
N GLU A 73 6.59 -1.00 0.42
CA GLU A 73 6.78 0.45 0.61
C GLU A 73 5.57 1.12 1.25
N VAL A 74 4.36 0.75 0.81
CA VAL A 74 3.11 1.29 1.38
C VAL A 74 2.96 0.86 2.84
N ALA A 75 3.26 -0.40 3.15
CA ALA A 75 3.21 -0.95 4.50
C ALA A 75 4.21 -0.26 5.43
N LEU A 76 5.46 -0.14 4.97
CA LEU A 76 6.54 0.53 5.69
C LEU A 76 6.19 1.99 5.99
N ALA A 77 5.74 2.75 4.98
CA ALA A 77 5.37 4.15 5.12
C ALA A 77 4.17 4.38 6.05
N ALA A 78 3.32 3.37 6.23
CA ALA A 78 2.11 3.44 7.06
C ALA A 78 2.27 2.79 8.44
N GLY A 79 3.39 2.08 8.70
CA GLY A 79 3.59 1.33 9.94
C GLY A 79 2.60 0.17 10.13
N ILE A 80 2.13 -0.45 9.05
CA ILE A 80 1.16 -1.56 9.09
C ILE A 80 1.77 -2.86 8.52
N PRO A 81 1.24 -4.05 8.87
CA PRO A 81 1.69 -5.30 8.26
C PRO A 81 1.45 -5.34 6.74
N VAL A 82 2.40 -5.90 5.98
CA VAL A 82 2.33 -5.99 4.50
C VAL A 82 1.14 -6.84 4.04
N GLU A 83 0.77 -7.87 4.79
CA GLU A 83 -0.37 -8.75 4.51
C GLU A 83 -1.70 -7.99 4.51
N ARG A 84 -1.78 -6.85 5.22
CA ARG A 84 -2.94 -5.96 5.17
C ARG A 84 -3.02 -5.24 3.84
N VAL A 85 -1.89 -4.78 3.31
CA VAL A 85 -1.79 -4.09 2.02
C VAL A 85 -2.10 -5.04 0.86
N LYS A 86 -1.51 -6.25 0.89
CA LYS A 86 -1.68 -7.27 -0.16
C LYS A 86 -3.13 -7.69 -0.40
N ARG A 87 -4.02 -7.60 0.59
CA ARG A 87 -5.46 -7.85 0.42
C ARG A 87 -6.13 -6.90 -0.58
N PHE A 88 -5.55 -5.72 -0.81
CA PHE A 88 -6.12 -4.67 -1.65
C PHE A 88 -5.34 -4.43 -2.94
N GLU A 89 -4.18 -5.07 -3.13
CA GLU A 89 -3.27 -4.80 -4.25
C GLU A 89 -3.75 -5.42 -5.58
N GLY A 90 -4.32 -6.63 -5.53
CA GLY A 90 -4.63 -7.44 -6.71
C GLY A 90 -5.42 -6.68 -7.80
N PRO A 91 -6.54 -6.00 -7.46
CA PRO A 91 -7.29 -5.20 -8.44
C PRO A 91 -6.47 -4.08 -9.09
N VAL A 92 -5.55 -3.46 -8.35
CA VAL A 92 -4.73 -2.34 -8.87
C VAL A 92 -3.59 -2.85 -9.72
N LEU A 93 -2.97 -3.97 -9.36
CA LEU A 93 -1.98 -4.63 -10.20
C LEU A 93 -2.59 -5.08 -11.54
N ALA A 94 -3.82 -5.60 -11.53
CA ALA A 94 -4.56 -5.93 -12.74
C ALA A 94 -4.84 -4.69 -13.61
N GLU A 95 -5.21 -3.56 -13.01
CA GLU A 95 -5.40 -2.28 -13.71
C GLU A 95 -4.09 -1.80 -14.38
N ARG A 96 -2.97 -1.85 -13.65
CA ARG A 96 -1.64 -1.49 -14.15
C ARG A 96 -1.19 -2.38 -15.30
N ALA A 97 -1.37 -3.70 -15.16
CA ALA A 97 -1.06 -4.66 -16.21
C ALA A 97 -1.92 -4.42 -17.46
N TYR A 98 -3.21 -4.18 -17.28
CA TYR A 98 -4.12 -3.88 -18.38
C TYR A 98 -3.72 -2.61 -19.14
N MET A 99 -3.33 -1.55 -18.44
CA MET A 99 -2.90 -0.31 -19.08
C MET A 99 -1.56 -0.49 -19.82
N ALA A 100 -0.63 -1.26 -19.28
CA ALA A 100 0.61 -1.63 -19.97
C ALA A 100 0.34 -2.46 -21.24
N GLU A 101 -0.55 -3.44 -21.18
CA GLU A 101 -0.97 -4.26 -22.33
C GLU A 101 -1.63 -3.39 -23.41
N ARG A 102 -2.49 -2.46 -23.01
CA ARG A 102 -3.12 -1.51 -23.93
C ARG A 102 -2.09 -0.63 -24.63
N ALA A 103 -1.08 -0.15 -23.91
CA ALA A 103 -0.01 0.64 -24.49
C ALA A 103 0.77 -0.16 -25.53
N GLN A 104 1.13 -1.41 -25.22
CA GLN A 104 1.82 -2.30 -26.15
C GLN A 104 1.03 -2.51 -27.46
N LYS A 105 -0.31 -2.60 -27.36
CA LYS A 105 -1.22 -2.74 -28.51
C LYS A 105 -1.51 -1.44 -29.27
N THR A 106 -0.84 -0.33 -28.92
CA THR A 106 -1.03 0.94 -29.61
C THR A 106 -0.14 1.02 -30.86
N PRO A 107 -0.69 1.29 -32.06
CA PRO A 107 0.11 1.47 -33.27
C PRO A 107 0.98 2.73 -33.20
N VAL A 108 2.28 2.59 -33.44
CA VAL A 108 3.23 3.70 -33.53
C VAL A 108 3.34 4.13 -34.98
N ARG A 109 2.86 5.34 -35.30
CA ARG A 109 2.82 5.87 -36.67
C ARG A 109 3.83 6.98 -36.84
N ARG A 110 4.50 7.03 -38.00
CA ARG A 110 5.24 8.23 -38.41
C ARG A 110 4.29 9.25 -39.03
N GLN A 111 4.74 10.50 -39.07
CA GLN A 111 3.99 11.55 -39.72
C GLN A 111 3.76 11.21 -41.21
N GLY A 112 2.50 11.16 -41.63
CA GLY A 112 2.11 10.79 -43.00
C GLY A 112 1.76 9.31 -43.21
N GLU A 113 1.93 8.45 -42.20
CA GLU A 113 1.56 7.03 -42.30
C GLU A 113 0.15 6.76 -41.74
N SER A 114 -0.64 5.94 -42.44
CA SER A 114 -1.98 5.54 -42.02
C SER A 114 -1.99 4.38 -41.02
N ASN A 115 -0.90 3.60 -40.97
CA ASN A 115 -0.72 2.48 -40.06
C ASN A 115 0.76 2.34 -39.65
N GLY A 116 1.02 1.64 -38.56
CA GLY A 116 2.38 1.35 -38.09
C GLY A 116 2.40 0.13 -37.17
N PRO A 117 3.60 -0.40 -36.85
CA PRO A 117 3.73 -1.54 -35.96
C PRO A 117 3.20 -1.23 -34.56
N LEU A 118 2.82 -2.26 -33.81
CA LEU A 118 2.45 -2.11 -32.41
C LEU A 118 3.68 -1.67 -31.60
N LEU A 119 3.47 -0.85 -30.58
CA LEU A 119 4.54 -0.39 -29.69
C LEU A 119 5.32 -1.56 -29.09
N GLY A 120 4.61 -2.60 -28.63
CA GLY A 120 5.21 -3.79 -28.03
C GLY A 120 6.15 -4.51 -29.00
N ASP A 121 5.69 -4.76 -30.23
CA ASP A 121 6.49 -5.42 -31.28
C ASP A 121 7.74 -4.61 -31.63
N LEU A 122 7.57 -3.29 -31.78
CA LEU A 122 8.65 -2.38 -32.15
C LEU A 122 9.75 -2.35 -31.08
N VAL A 123 9.37 -2.25 -29.80
CA VAL A 123 10.30 -2.22 -28.68
C VAL A 123 11.00 -3.58 -28.52
N THR A 124 10.25 -4.68 -28.61
CA THR A 124 10.80 -6.04 -28.49
C THR A 124 11.83 -6.34 -29.58
N GLU A 125 11.51 -6.02 -30.84
CA GLU A 125 12.44 -6.19 -31.96
C GLU A 125 13.69 -5.32 -31.81
N ARG A 126 13.54 -4.09 -31.29
CA ARG A 126 14.69 -3.21 -31.02
C ARG A 126 15.59 -3.79 -29.93
N LEU A 127 15.03 -4.23 -28.81
CA LEU A 127 15.80 -4.78 -27.69
C LEU A 127 16.49 -6.10 -28.06
N ARG A 128 15.83 -6.97 -28.83
CA ARG A 128 16.43 -8.20 -29.37
C ARG A 128 17.69 -7.91 -30.19
N ARG A 129 17.68 -6.87 -31.03
CA ARG A 129 18.87 -6.47 -31.81
C ARG A 129 20.03 -5.97 -30.94
N HIS A 130 19.74 -5.58 -29.70
CA HIS A 130 20.73 -5.20 -28.70
C HIS A 130 21.11 -6.35 -27.74
N GLY A 131 20.69 -7.59 -28.04
CA GLY A 131 21.08 -8.77 -27.26
C GLY A 131 20.22 -9.04 -26.02
N VAL A 132 19.16 -8.27 -25.79
CA VAL A 132 18.23 -8.50 -24.69
C VAL A 132 17.33 -9.70 -25.03
N ASP A 133 17.22 -10.64 -24.09
CA ASP A 133 16.28 -11.75 -24.19
C ASP A 133 14.84 -11.25 -24.00
N PRO A 134 13.94 -11.39 -25.00
CA PRO A 134 12.54 -10.99 -24.89
C PRO A 134 11.79 -11.59 -23.69
N GLU A 135 12.21 -12.75 -23.18
CA GLU A 135 11.55 -13.40 -22.03
C GLU A 135 11.80 -12.65 -20.70
N THR A 136 12.84 -11.80 -20.66
CA THR A 136 13.18 -10.95 -19.50
C THR A 136 12.36 -9.67 -19.45
N LEU A 137 11.63 -9.33 -20.53
CA LEU A 137 10.86 -8.09 -20.61
C LEU A 137 9.72 -8.10 -19.58
N ARG A 138 9.67 -7.07 -18.73
CA ARG A 138 8.60 -6.85 -17.75
C ARG A 138 8.00 -5.47 -17.98
N TRP A 139 6.79 -5.48 -18.52
CA TRP A 139 6.01 -4.26 -18.74
C TRP A 139 5.15 -3.95 -17.54
N ASP A 140 5.05 -2.67 -17.22
CA ASP A 140 4.17 -2.16 -16.17
C ASP A 140 3.66 -0.77 -16.53
N SER A 141 2.70 -0.26 -15.76
CA SER A 141 2.26 1.12 -15.88
C SER A 141 1.85 1.73 -14.56
N TRP A 142 2.12 3.03 -14.39
CA TRP A 142 1.78 3.77 -13.19
C TRP A 142 0.95 5.00 -13.53
N ARG A 143 0.06 5.39 -12.63
CA ARG A 143 -0.74 6.60 -12.78
C ARG A 143 -0.11 7.76 -12.03
N ARG A 144 0.19 8.83 -12.77
CA ARG A 144 0.70 10.09 -12.22
C ARG A 144 -0.43 10.93 -11.59
N ASP A 145 -0.05 11.90 -10.77
CA ASP A 145 -1.00 12.80 -10.08
C ASP A 145 -1.86 13.63 -11.04
N ASN A 146 -1.33 13.92 -12.23
CA ASN A 146 -2.07 14.60 -13.30
C ASN A 146 -3.10 13.69 -14.02
N GLY A 147 -3.20 12.43 -13.60
CA GLY A 147 -4.13 11.44 -14.15
C GLY A 147 -3.61 10.70 -15.38
N CYS A 148 -2.45 11.05 -15.93
CA CYS A 148 -1.82 10.35 -17.04
C CYS A 148 -1.24 9.01 -16.59
N TRP A 149 -1.18 8.05 -17.53
CA TRP A 149 -0.47 6.80 -17.35
C TRP A 149 0.91 6.90 -17.94
N GLU A 150 1.89 6.44 -17.19
CA GLU A 150 3.23 6.17 -17.69
C GLU A 150 3.40 4.67 -17.83
N VAL A 151 4.10 4.27 -18.88
CA VAL A 151 4.34 2.87 -19.23
C VAL A 151 5.82 2.63 -19.11
N LEU A 152 6.18 1.61 -18.35
CA LEU A 152 7.55 1.26 -18.04
C LEU A 152 7.86 -0.12 -18.59
N LEU A 153 9.13 -0.32 -18.91
CA LEU A 153 9.67 -1.60 -19.32
C LEU A 153 10.99 -1.82 -18.59
N GLU A 154 11.04 -2.90 -17.83
CA GLU A 154 12.25 -3.42 -17.20
C GLU A 154 12.75 -4.63 -18.01
N TYR A 155 14.06 -4.78 -18.12
CA TYR A 155 14.72 -5.88 -18.82
C TYR A 155 16.13 -6.08 -18.26
N GLU A 156 16.65 -7.30 -18.40
CA GLU A 156 18.02 -7.63 -18.00
C GLU A 156 18.97 -7.49 -19.19
N LEU A 157 20.15 -6.93 -18.96
CA LEU A 157 21.23 -6.85 -19.94
C LEU A 157 22.49 -7.46 -19.33
N ASP A 158 23.00 -8.53 -19.95
CA ASP A 158 24.21 -9.23 -19.50
C ASP A 158 24.15 -9.75 -18.04
N GLY A 159 22.94 -10.05 -17.54
CA GLY A 159 22.72 -10.54 -16.17
C GLY A 159 22.74 -9.45 -15.09
N GLN A 160 22.62 -8.18 -15.47
CA GLN A 160 22.32 -7.04 -14.58
C GLN A 160 20.98 -6.38 -14.93
#